data_AF-A0A9Q0EUP2-F1
#
_entry.id   AF-A0A9Q0EUP2-F1
#
_cell.length_a   1.000
_cell.length_b   1.000
_cell.length_c   1.000
_cell.angle_alpha   90.00
_cell.angle_beta   90.00
_cell.angle_gamma   90.00
#
_symmetry.space_group_name_H-M   'P 1'
#
loop_
_entity.id
_entity.type
_entity.pdbx_description
1 polymer ?
#
loop_
_entity_poly.entity_id
_entity_poly.type
_entity_poly.pdbx_seq_one_letter_code
_entity_poly.pdbx_strand_id
1 'polypeptide(L)' 'MDKAGNFIGWLHIEGLNLSVALVENALSKVHFTAERSSYYKTLTTAEEPCRERKEK' A
#
# COMPACT_ATOMS: atom_id res chain seq x y z
N MET A 1 -14.19 -5.90 -8.29
CA MET A 1 -13.70 -6.05 -9.68
C MET A 1 -13.79 -4.69 -10.34
N ASP A 2 -12.76 -4.28 -11.07
CA ASP A 2 -12.79 -3.01 -11.81
C ASP A 2 -13.57 -3.13 -13.13
N LYS A 3 -13.61 -2.05 -13.92
CA LYS A 3 -14.32 -2.04 -15.20
C LYS A 3 -13.68 -2.92 -16.28
N ALA A 4 -12.41 -3.30 -16.13
CA ALA A 4 -11.66 -4.11 -17.09
C ALA A 4 -11.64 -5.60 -16.70
N GLY A 5 -12.33 -5.98 -15.62
CA GLY A 5 -12.38 -7.36 -15.13
C GLY A 5 -11.24 -7.72 -14.18
N ASN A 6 -10.41 -6.77 -13.77
CA ASN A 6 -9.33 -7.03 -12.82
C ASN A 6 -9.89 -7.16 -11.40
N PHE A 7 -9.31 -8.09 -10.64
CA PHE A 7 -9.54 -8.18 -9.20
C PHE A 7 -8.67 -7.17 -8.47
N ILE A 8 -9.29 -6.41 -7.57
CA ILE A 8 -8.61 -5.47 -6.67
C ILE A 8 -8.70 -6.07 -5.27
N GLY A 9 -7.56 -6.24 -4.62
CA GLY A 9 -7.48 -6.84 -3.29
C GLY A 9 -6.06 -6.77 -2.73
N TRP A 10 -5.83 -7.54 -1.67
CA TRP A 10 -4.53 -7.66 -1.03
C TRP A 10 -3.83 -8.91 -1.52
N LEU A 11 -2.53 -8.79 -1.79
CA LEU A 11 -1.69 -9.90 -2.21
C LEU A 11 -0.67 -10.18 -1.13
N HIS A 12 -0.64 -11.43 -0.66
CA HIS A 12 0.27 -11.90 0.38
C HIS A 12 1.23 -12.93 -0.20
N ILE A 13 2.53 -12.71 0.00
CA ILE A 13 3.60 -13.65 -0.39
C ILE A 13 4.36 -13.96 0.89
N GLU A 14 4.35 -15.23 1.32
CA GLU A 14 5.14 -15.66 2.50
C GLU A 14 4.84 -14.83 3.77
N GLY A 15 3.59 -14.40 3.94
CA GLY A 15 3.16 -13.56 5.07
C GLY A 15 3.39 -12.06 4.89
N LEU A 16 4.11 -11.64 3.83
CA LEU A 16 4.30 -10.25 3.47
C LEU A 16 3.12 -9.72 2.65
N ASN A 17 2.51 -8.62 3.08
CA ASN A 17 1.53 -7.89 2.26
C ASN A 17 2.29 -7.01 1.24
N LEU A 18 2.16 -7.34 -0.06
CA LEU A 18 2.89 -6.66 -1.12
C LEU A 18 2.61 -5.15 -1.18
N SER A 19 1.36 -4.73 -0.94
CA SER A 19 1.00 -3.31 -0.96
C SER A 19 1.73 -2.52 0.13
N VAL A 20 1.93 -3.13 1.31
CA VAL A 20 2.69 -2.52 2.41
C VAL A 20 4.16 -2.40 2.04
N ALA A 21 4.75 -3.48 1.53
CA ALA A 21 6.16 -3.51 1.13
C ALA A 21 6.48 -2.45 0.05
N LEU A 22 5.60 -2.28 -0.94
CA LEU A 22 5.78 -1.27 -1.99
C LEU A 22 5.76 0.16 -1.45
N VAL A 23 4.84 0.46 -0.52
CA VAL A 23 4.75 1.78 0.11
C VAL A 23 5.97 2.04 1.01
N GLU A 24 6.39 1.04 1.79
CA GLU A 24 7.56 1.10 2.67
C GLU A 24 8.88 1.37 1.91
N ASN A 25 8.99 0.89 0.67
CA ASN A 25 10.16 1.10 -0.20
C ASN A 25 10.01 2.31 -1.13
N ALA A 26 9.06 3.22 -0.87
CA ALA A 26 8.77 4.39 -1.71
C ALA A 26 8.44 4.10 -3.19
N LEU A 27 8.05 2.86 -3.52
CA LEU A 27 7.67 2.43 -4.87
C LEU A 27 6.19 2.67 -5.18
N SER A 28 5.39 3.08 -4.19
CA SER A 28 3.96 3.33 -4.30
C SER A 28 3.48 4.30 -3.22
N LYS A 29 2.23 4.78 -3.35
CA LYS A 29 1.59 5.69 -2.38
C LYS A 29 0.26 5.13 -1.89
N VAL A 30 -0.12 5.49 -0.67
CA VAL A 30 -1.40 5.10 -0.08
C VAL A 30 -2.54 5.80 -0.83
N HIS A 31 -3.52 5.01 -1.29
CA HIS A 31 -4.71 5.51 -1.96
C HIS A 31 -5.87 5.60 -0.96
N PHE A 32 -6.76 6.60 -1.10
CA PHE A 32 -7.88 6.84 -0.17
C PHE A 32 -8.80 5.64 0.01
N THR A 33 -8.87 4.74 -0.97
CA THR A 33 -9.65 3.50 -0.85
C THR A 33 -9.18 2.58 0.27
N ALA A 34 -7.94 2.73 0.72
CA ALA A 34 -7.38 1.98 1.84
C ALA A 34 -8.00 2.38 3.19
N GLU A 35 -8.62 3.56 3.34
CA GLU A 35 -9.19 4.06 4.61
C GLU A 35 -10.21 3.11 5.25
N ARG A 36 -10.92 2.32 4.44
CA ARG A 36 -11.91 1.34 4.91
C ARG A 36 -11.34 -0.07 5.11
N SER A 37 -10.04 -0.24 4.91
CA SER A 37 -9.33 -1.52 5.05
C SER A 37 -8.76 -1.70 6.46
N SER A 38 -8.69 -2.95 6.92
CA SER A 38 -7.94 -3.31 8.13
C SER A 38 -6.44 -2.96 8.04
N TYR A 39 -5.90 -2.83 6.82
CA TYR A 39 -4.50 -2.48 6.57
C TYR A 39 -4.23 -0.98 6.53
N TYR A 40 -5.25 -0.12 6.67
CA TYR A 40 -5.07 1.34 6.54
C TYR A 40 -3.94 1.87 7.42
N LYS A 41 -4.00 1.54 8.71
CA LYS A 41 -3.01 1.99 9.70
C LYS A 41 -1.59 1.51 9.36
N THR A 42 -1.46 0.25 8.93
CA THR A 42 -0.15 -0.32 8.53
C THR A 42 0.41 0.39 7.31
N LEU A 43 -0.43 0.66 6.30
CA LEU A 43 -0.03 1.37 5.08
C LEU A 43 0.40 2.81 5.37
N THR A 44 -0.36 3.55 6.19
CA THR A 44 -0.01 4.93 6.53
C THR A 44 1.29 5.01 7.32
N THR A 45 1.49 4.12 8.30
CA THR A 45 2.74 4.06 9.08
C THR A 45 3.93 3.66 8.21
N ALA A 46 3.76 2.78 7.23
CA ALA A 46 4.81 2.43 6.28
C ALA A 46 5.17 3.60 5.32
N GLU A 47 4.20 4.46 4.98
CA GLU A 47 4.42 5.61 4.09
C GLU A 47 5.12 6.79 4.79
N GLU A 48 4.92 6.96 6.10
CA GLU A 48 5.45 8.09 6.89
C GLU A 48 6.95 8.36 6.66
N PRO A 49 7.86 7.38 6.82
CA PRO A 49 9.30 7.60 6.62
C PRO A 49 9.66 7.97 5.18
N CYS A 50 8.89 7.48 4.20
CA CYS A 50 9.11 7.77 2.78
C CYS A 50 8.69 9.20 2.43
N ARG A 51 7.69 9.75 3.12
CA ARG A 51 7.25 11.14 2.90
C ARG A 51 8.30 12.15 3.38
N GLU A 52 9.06 11.77 4.40
CA GLU A 52 10.17 12.56 4.95
C GLU A 52 11.45 12.40 4.13
N ARG A 53 11.71 11.19 3.63
CA ARG A 53 12.75 10.89 2.64
C ARG A 53 12.30 11.36 1.27
N LYS A 54 12.38 12.67 1.02
CA LYS A 54 12.32 13.21 -0.35
C LYS A 54 13.53 12.70 -1.16
N GLU A 55 13.53 11.43 -1.55
CA GLU A 55 14.39 10.97 -2.64
C GLU A 55 13.87 11.63 -3.92
N LYS A 56 14.69 12.56 -4.42
CA LYS A 56 14.50 13.33 -5.64
C LYS A 56 15.01 12.56 -6.84
#